data_AF-A0A2W5YGR2-F1
#
_entry.id   AF-A0A2W5YGR2-F1
#
_cell.length_a   1.000
_cell.length_b   1.000
_cell.length_c   1.000
_cell.angle_alpha   90.00
_cell.angle_beta   90.00
_cell.angle_gamma   90.00
#
_symmetry.space_group_name_H-M   'P 1'
#
loop_
_entity.id
_entity.type
_entity.pdbx_description
1 polymer ?
#
loop_
_entity_poly.entity_id
_entity_poly.type
_entity_poly.pdbx_seq_one_letter_code
_entity_poly.pdbx_strand_id
1 'polypeptide(L)' 'MDALELWVDRGSGTFVFLAIDSEPDYPDTAPLPATGGLWKYKGINRLHDDQVGQWSDILEVPVAAP' A
#
# COMPACT_ATOMS: atom_id res chain seq x y z
N MET A 1 19.14 -6.57 3.03
CA MET A 1 18.11 -7.05 2.08
C MET A 1 17.27 -5.85 1.76
N ASP A 2 16.94 -5.68 0.48
CA ASP A 2 16.16 -4.54 -0.01
C ASP A 2 14.72 -4.99 -0.16
N ALA A 3 13.79 -4.17 0.32
CA ALA A 3 12.37 -4.44 0.26
C ALA A 3 11.59 -3.14 0.09
N LEU A 4 10.34 -3.24 -0.33
CA LEU A 4 9.40 -2.13 -0.42
C LEU A 4 8.43 -2.20 0.76
N GLU A 5 8.35 -1.13 1.54
CA GLU A 5 7.31 -0.97 2.55
C GLU A 5 6.08 -0.33 1.93
N LEU A 6 4.99 -1.08 1.92
CA LEU A 6 3.72 -0.70 1.34
C LEU A 6 2.81 -0.11 2.40
N TRP A 7 2.17 1.00 2.04
CA TRP A 7 1.16 1.68 2.84
C TRP A 7 -0.10 1.88 2.03
N VAL A 8 -1.24 1.78 2.70
CA VAL A 8 -2.56 1.88 2.07
C VAL A 8 -3.49 2.79 2.87
N ASP A 9 -4.27 3.61 2.18
CA ASP A 9 -5.45 4.29 2.71
C ASP A 9 -6.69 3.74 2.01
N ARG A 10 -7.62 3.17 2.79
CA ARG A 10 -8.85 2.54 2.28
C ARG A 10 -10.06 3.47 2.35
N GLY A 11 -9.83 4.78 2.18
CA GLY A 11 -10.86 5.83 2.22
C GLY A 11 -11.01 6.51 3.58
N SER A 12 -10.07 6.30 4.49
CA SER A 12 -10.01 6.96 5.81
C SER A 12 -9.31 8.32 5.78
N GLY A 13 -8.58 8.63 4.70
CA GLY A 13 -7.73 9.82 4.60
C GLY A 13 -6.37 9.65 5.28
N THR A 14 -6.09 8.48 5.87
CA THR A 14 -4.84 8.17 6.57
C THR A 14 -4.23 6.90 6.00
N PHE A 15 -2.94 6.95 5.69
CA PHE A 15 -2.19 5.77 5.29
C PHE A 15 -1.84 4.91 6.51
N VAL A 16 -2.04 3.60 6.39
CA VAL A 16 -1.62 2.60 7.37
C VAL A 16 -0.65 1.61 6.75
N PHE A 17 0.20 1.01 7.58
CA PHE A 17 1.11 -0.06 7.18
C PHE A 17 0.33 -1.23 6.57
N LEU A 18 0.74 -1.69 5.39
CA LEU A 18 0.19 -2.86 4.72
C LEU A 18 1.13 -4.06 4.86
N ALA A 19 2.34 -3.94 4.31
CA ALA A 19 3.31 -5.02 4.25
C ALA A 19 4.72 -4.50 3.94
N ILE A 20 5.72 -5.35 4.15
CA ILE A 20 7.06 -5.20 3.58
C ILE A 20 7.24 -6.39 2.65
N ASP A 21 7.49 -6.12 1.36
CA ASP A 21 7.68 -7.17 0.36
C ASP A 21 8.90 -6.88 -0.51
N SER A 22 9.65 -7.92 -0.87
CA SER A 22 10.78 -7.86 -1.80
C SER A 22 10.44 -8.41 -3.19
N GLU A 23 9.25 -8.99 -3.35
CA GLU A 23 8.72 -9.53 -4.59
C GLU A 23 7.69 -8.57 -5.21
N PRO A 24 7.59 -8.52 -6.55
CA PRO A 24 6.56 -7.75 -7.23
C PRO A 24 5.17 -8.39 -7.02
N ASP A 25 4.13 -7.61 -7.34
CA ASP A 25 2.73 -8.08 -7.43
C ASP A 25 2.11 -8.55 -6.09
N TYR A 26 2.38 -7.83 -4.99
CA TYR A 26 1.78 -8.09 -3.68
C TYR A 26 0.23 -8.14 -3.72
N PRO A 27 -0.40 -9.26 -3.31
CA PRO A 27 -1.86 -9.36 -3.24
C PRO A 27 -2.40 -8.76 -1.93
N ASP A 28 -3.13 -7.65 -2.00
CA ASP A 28 -3.88 -7.13 -0.85
C ASP A 28 -5.11 -8.00 -0.56
N THR A 29 -5.09 -8.73 0.55
CA THR A 29 -6.17 -9.64 0.97
C THR A 29 -7.19 -9.00 1.91
N ALA A 30 -7.17 -7.67 2.08
CA ALA A 30 -8.16 -7.00 2.90
C ALA A 30 -9.59 -7.18 2.33
N PRO A 31 -10.61 -7.30 3.19
CA PRO A 31 -11.99 -7.39 2.74
C PRO A 31 -12.38 -6.20 1.83
N LEU A 32 -13.08 -6.49 0.74
CA LEU A 32 -13.62 -5.46 -0.14
C LEU A 32 -14.61 -4.58 0.63
N PRO A 33 -14.66 -3.27 0.36
CA PRO A 33 -15.58 -2.37 1.03
C PRO A 33 -17.03 -2.68 0.61
N ALA A 34 -17.98 -2.52 1.53
CA ALA A 34 -19.40 -2.82 1.28
C ALA A 34 -20.02 -1.92 0.20
N THR A 35 -19.52 -0.69 0.08
CA THR A 35 -19.77 0.22 -1.03
C THR A 35 -18.44 0.41 -1.74
N GLY A 36 -18.43 0.39 -3.09
CA GLY A 36 -17.19 0.62 -3.83
C GLY A 36 -16.43 1.86 -3.33
N GLY A 37 -15.11 1.81 -3.38
CA GLY A 37 -14.24 2.81 -2.76
C GLY A 37 -12.99 3.09 -3.58
N LEU A 38 -12.25 4.12 -3.18
CA LEU A 38 -10.96 4.45 -3.77
C LEU A 38 -9.87 4.11 -2.76
N TRP A 39 -9.04 3.13 -3.07
CA TRP A 39 -7.89 2.77 -2.25
C TRP A 39 -6.66 3.49 -2.78
N LYS A 40 -5.86 4.02 -1.87
CA LYS A 40 -4.65 4.78 -2.20
C LYS A 40 -3.44 4.02 -1.67
N TYR A 41 -2.44 3.84 -2.50
CA TYR A 41 -1.22 3.12 -2.16
C TYR A 41 0.00 4.00 -2.33
N LYS A 42 0.99 3.81 -1.48
CA LYS A 42 2.32 4.37 -1.64
C LYS A 42 3.37 3.41 -1.07
N GLY A 43 4.58 3.51 -1.56
CA GLY A 43 5.71 2.72 -1.10
C GLY A 43 6.88 3.58 -0.63
N ILE A 44 7.73 3.01 0.23
CA ILE A 44 9.06 3.54 0.53
C ILE A 44 10.07 2.40 0.56
N ASN A 45 11.26 2.63 -0.01
CA ASN A 45 12.31 1.61 -0.01
C ASN A 45 12.79 1.38 1.42
N ARG A 46 13.09 0.12 1.75
CA ARG A 46 13.78 -0.27 2.97
C ARG A 46 15.12 -0.89 2.61
N LEU A 47 16.17 -0.44 3.29
CA LEU A 47 17.48 -1.06 3.27
C LEU A 47 17.76 -1.56 4.68
N HIS A 48 17.83 -2.88 4.85
CA HIS A 48 17.81 -3.51 6.17
C HIS A 48 16.51 -3.16 6.92
N ASP A 49 16.61 -2.47 8.06
CA ASP A 49 15.47 -2.12 8.90
C ASP A 49 15.16 -0.62 8.89
N ASP A 50 15.76 0.13 7.96
CA ASP A 50 15.55 1.56 7.83
C ASP A 50 14.76 1.89 6.56
N GLN A 51 13.77 2.77 6.71
CA GLN A 51 13.13 3.43 5.57
C GLN A 51 14.14 4.40 4.95
N VAL A 52 14.36 4.27 3.66
CA VAL A 52 15.34 5.05 2.90
C VAL A 52 14.71 5.65 1.64
N GLY A 53 15.19 6.81 1.23
CA GLY A 53 14.74 7.48 0.00
C GLY A 53 13.50 8.36 0.21
N GLN A 54 12.64 8.42 -0.80
CA GLN A 54 11.40 9.19 -0.79
C GLN A 54 10.21 8.25 -0.94
N TRP A 55 9.06 8.68 -0.43
CA TRP A 55 7.80 8.02 -0.74
C TRP A 55 7.54 8.09 -2.24
N SER A 56 6.98 7.00 -2.79
CA SER A 56 6.47 7.00 -4.15
C SER A 56 5.31 8.00 -4.29
N ASP A 57 4.97 8.32 -5.54
CA ASP A 57 3.68 8.91 -5.85
C ASP A 57 2.54 8.01 -5.33
N ILE A 58 1.40 8.64 -5.06
CA ILE A 58 0.20 7.95 -4.62
C ILE A 58 -0.48 7.32 -5.83
N LEU A 59 -0.64 6.00 -5.79
CA LEU A 59 -1.46 5.27 -6.76
C LEU A 59 -2.87 5.13 -6.23
N GLU A 60 -3.85 5.59 -7.01
CA GLU A 60 -5.27 5.46 -6.67
C GLU A 60 -5.91 4.32 -7.47
N VAL A 61 -6.55 3.39 -6.77
CA VAL A 61 -7.17 2.18 -7.34
C VAL A 61 -8.65 2.17 -6.96
N PRO A 62 -9.58 2.28 -7.93
CA PRO A 62 -11.00 2.12 -7.66
C PRO A 62 -11.30 0.63 -7.41
N VAL A 63 -11.93 0.34 -6.28
CA VAL A 63 -12.30 -0.99 -5.83
C VAL A 63 -13.82 -1.10 -5.82
N ALA A 64 -14.36 -2.07 -6.55
CA ALA A 64 -15.80 -2.32 -6.58
C ALA A 64 -16.26 -3.04 -5.30
N ALA A 65 -17.54 -2.84 -4.96
CA ALA A 65 -18.21 -3.70 -3.99
C ALA A 65 -18.30 -5.14 -4.53
N PRO A 66 -18.34 -6.15 -3.65
CA PRO A 66 -18.49 -7.55 -4.05
C PRO A 66 -19.81 -7.85 -4.79
#